data_AF-A0A0D1LPU4-F1
#
_entry.id   AF-A0A0D1LPU4-F1
#
_cell.length_a   1.000
_cell.length_b   1.000
_cell.length_c   1.000
_cell.angle_alpha   90.00
_cell.angle_beta   90.00
_cell.angle_gamma   90.00
#
_symmetry.space_group_name_H-M   'P 1'
#
loop_
_entity.id
_entity.type
_entity.pdbx_description
1 polymer ?
#
loop_
_entity_poly.entity_id
_entity_poly.type
_entity_poly.pdbx_seq_one_letter_code
_entity_poly.pdbx_strand_id
1 'polypeptide(L)'
;MAVEKWWSTMSPQTSSRAHLPMSRVLFYAIAAVAFLYLPLAINYMWPLFSPGSPRLQDGINELINGRAYAVGADSVEDVRHADYARHRVVMGIHTTLGALALGAAMFQFSTRLRTRRPAIHRWTGRAYLALMTVSMLCAIAFLAMTMPVHHFIGRAFDLQLWGLAIGTLGSGWLGFVAILRRDVVSHRAWMGYSIALMMTAPLLRVLWIGVQPVIPQHDLLTNLGVASILLGVLAPFGAAVAFMLTNRGRGGGADIATTVAGYRMWLAVALFGSVIYTVLFSRLPESVPDAVLAYHLVPVWLAAAIAVAGIRNARVAGDGVREQRWRWLLAGVALAPVAASVTALLAAPVYTATDAVLAGGMDGAPLPITAAFALVVWQARVRRRTPAPVDQLALA
;
A
#
# COMPACT_ATOMS: atom_id res chain seq x y z
N MET A 1 48.01 -32.24 -38.90
CA MET A 1 48.61 -30.95 -39.27
C MET A 1 47.64 -30.29 -40.25
N ALA A 2 46.68 -29.53 -39.77
CA ALA A 2 46.86 -28.21 -39.14
C ALA A 2 47.40 -27.21 -40.16
N VAL A 3 46.52 -26.31 -40.58
CA VAL A 3 46.69 -24.87 -40.83
C VAL A 3 45.39 -24.42 -41.51
N GLU A 4 44.88 -23.25 -41.14
CA GLU A 4 43.64 -22.60 -41.62
C GLU A 4 42.29 -23.02 -41.01
N LYS A 5 42.05 -22.60 -39.76
CA LYS A 5 40.76 -21.99 -39.33
C LYS A 5 40.78 -21.58 -37.84
N TRP A 6 41.70 -20.71 -37.45
CA TRP A 6 41.78 -20.21 -36.07
C TRP A 6 41.79 -18.68 -35.93
N TRP A 7 41.47 -17.92 -36.99
CA TRP A 7 41.51 -16.45 -36.96
C TRP A 7 40.34 -15.75 -37.65
N SER A 8 39.10 -16.20 -37.40
CA SER A 8 37.95 -15.37 -37.72
C SER A 8 36.91 -15.48 -36.61
N THR A 9 36.64 -14.35 -35.96
CA THR A 9 35.56 -14.06 -34.99
C THR A 9 35.91 -14.04 -33.50
N MET A 10 37.00 -13.36 -33.13
CA MET A 10 36.99 -12.58 -31.89
C MET A 10 36.34 -11.23 -32.18
N SER A 11 35.01 -11.20 -32.26
CA SER A 11 34.28 -9.99 -31.89
C SER A 11 34.36 -9.87 -30.38
N PRO A 12 34.78 -8.73 -29.79
CA PRO A 12 34.62 -8.53 -28.37
C PRO A 12 33.12 -8.61 -28.08
N GLN A 13 32.69 -9.63 -27.34
CA GLN A 13 31.43 -9.56 -26.63
C GLN A 13 31.53 -8.34 -25.73
N THR A 14 31.02 -7.21 -26.20
CA THR A 14 30.72 -6.07 -25.35
C THR A 14 29.84 -6.62 -24.25
N SER A 15 30.40 -6.75 -23.05
CA SER A 15 29.70 -7.09 -21.83
C SER A 15 28.52 -6.14 -21.70
N SER A 16 27.34 -6.57 -22.15
CA SER A 16 26.12 -5.83 -21.86
C SER A 16 26.02 -5.84 -20.35
N ARG A 17 26.24 -4.70 -19.70
CA ARG A 17 25.87 -4.52 -18.30
C ARG A 17 24.45 -5.07 -18.20
N ALA A 18 24.27 -6.16 -17.46
CA ALA A 18 22.97 -6.80 -17.33
C ALA A 18 22.06 -5.83 -16.59
N HIS A 19 21.41 -4.93 -17.33
CA HIS A 19 20.46 -3.99 -16.77
C HIS A 19 19.31 -4.80 -16.21
N LEU A 20 19.23 -4.88 -14.88
CA LEU A 20 18.10 -5.51 -14.22
C LEU A 20 16.84 -4.78 -14.68
N PRO A 21 15.79 -5.51 -15.13
CA PRO A 21 14.54 -4.88 -15.50
C PRO A 21 14.01 -4.09 -14.30
N MET A 22 13.46 -2.88 -14.54
CA MET A 22 12.97 -1.96 -13.51
C MET A 22 12.07 -2.64 -12.45
N SER A 23 11.27 -3.62 -12.86
CA SER A 23 10.41 -4.41 -11.95
C SER A 23 11.19 -5.22 -10.91
N ARG A 24 12.39 -5.73 -11.24
CA ARG A 24 13.26 -6.42 -10.28
C ARG A 24 13.91 -5.44 -9.33
N VAL A 25 14.35 -4.28 -9.82
CA VAL A 25 14.92 -3.22 -8.97
C VAL A 25 13.89 -2.77 -7.93
N LEU A 26 12.66 -2.46 -8.37
CA LEU A 26 11.54 -2.12 -7.49
C LEU A 26 11.26 -3.22 -6.45
N PHE A 27 11.24 -4.49 -6.88
CA PHE A 27 11.04 -5.59 -5.95
C PHE A 27 12.16 -5.69 -4.89
N TYR A 28 13.42 -5.58 -5.30
CA TYR A 28 14.55 -5.63 -4.36
C TYR A 28 14.56 -4.43 -3.42
N ALA A 29 14.18 -3.24 -3.89
CA ALA A 29 14.02 -2.06 -3.03
C ALA A 29 12.93 -2.27 -1.97
N ILE A 30 11.74 -2.76 -2.38
CA ILE A 30 10.63 -3.08 -1.46
C ILE A 30 11.06 -4.16 -0.45
N ALA A 31 11.74 -5.21 -0.91
CA ALA A 31 12.23 -6.27 -0.03
C ALA A 31 13.28 -5.75 0.94
N ALA A 32 14.22 -4.90 0.49
CA ALA A 32 15.22 -4.29 1.36
C ALA A 32 14.56 -3.43 2.45
N VAL A 33 13.59 -2.59 2.09
CA VAL A 33 12.82 -1.78 3.06
C VAL A 33 12.12 -2.69 4.09
N ALA A 34 11.49 -3.79 3.64
CA ALA A 34 10.87 -4.76 4.53
C ALA A 34 11.88 -5.40 5.49
N PHE A 35 13.01 -5.90 4.98
CA PHE A 35 14.02 -6.59 5.79
C PHE A 35 14.77 -5.66 6.75
N LEU A 36 15.07 -4.42 6.36
CA LEU A 36 15.67 -3.43 7.24
C LEU A 36 14.74 -3.00 8.37
N TYR A 37 13.42 -3.09 8.15
CA TYR A 37 12.41 -2.77 9.16
C TYR A 37 12.23 -3.87 10.21
N LEU A 38 12.48 -5.14 9.89
CA LEU A 38 12.31 -6.27 10.82
C LEU A 38 12.98 -6.06 12.19
N PRO A 39 14.28 -5.75 12.29
CA PRO A 39 14.93 -5.56 13.58
C PRO A 39 14.36 -4.36 14.34
N LEU A 40 13.97 -3.28 13.65
CA LEU A 40 13.37 -2.10 14.27
C LEU A 40 12.03 -2.45 14.92
N ALA A 41 11.16 -3.16 14.18
CA ALA A 41 9.85 -3.56 14.66
C ALA A 41 9.92 -4.57 15.83
N ILE A 42 10.80 -5.57 15.74
CA ILE A 42 10.98 -6.57 16.82
C ILE A 42 11.52 -5.90 18.08
N ASN A 43 12.47 -4.97 17.94
CA ASN A 43 13.10 -4.30 19.07
C ASN A 43 12.20 -3.22 19.70
N TYR A 44 11.27 -2.61 18.96
CA TYR A 44 10.55 -1.40 19.37
C TYR A 44 9.95 -1.47 20.79
N MET A 45 9.34 -2.61 21.16
CA MET A 45 8.70 -2.79 22.46
C MET A 45 9.64 -3.35 23.54
N TRP A 46 10.81 -3.86 23.17
CA TRP A 46 11.74 -4.55 24.07
C TRP A 46 12.25 -3.69 25.24
N PRO A 47 12.52 -2.38 25.08
CA PRO A 47 12.86 -1.49 26.19
C PRO A 47 11.84 -1.45 27.34
N LEU A 48 10.56 -1.74 27.06
CA LEU A 48 9.50 -1.79 28.07
C LEU A 48 9.44 -3.12 28.85
N PHE A 49 10.15 -4.15 28.38
CA PHE A 49 10.32 -5.45 29.06
C PHE A 49 11.65 -5.53 29.82
N SER A 50 12.71 -5.02 29.21
CA SER A 50 14.06 -5.04 29.77
C SER A 50 14.68 -3.63 29.67
N PRO A 51 14.55 -2.82 30.74
CA PRO A 51 15.18 -1.50 30.82
C PRO A 51 16.69 -1.62 30.61
N GLY A 52 17.23 -0.93 29.60
CA GLY A 52 18.64 -1.05 29.18
C GLY A 52 18.83 -1.71 27.81
N SER A 53 17.76 -2.27 27.24
CA SER A 53 17.76 -2.70 25.86
C SER A 53 17.94 -1.54 24.88
N PRO A 54 18.59 -1.75 23.72
CA PRO A 54 18.74 -0.69 22.72
C PRO A 54 17.38 -0.25 22.19
N ARG A 55 17.25 1.04 21.85
CA ARG A 55 16.09 1.65 21.19
C ARG A 55 16.43 1.88 19.72
N LEU A 56 16.41 0.84 18.89
CA LEU A 56 16.99 0.89 17.53
C LEU A 56 16.31 1.93 16.63
N GLN A 57 14.97 1.98 16.63
CA GLN A 57 14.24 2.94 15.81
C GLN A 57 14.50 4.38 16.28
N ASP A 58 14.38 4.63 17.58
CA ASP A 58 14.56 5.97 18.15
C ASP A 58 16.01 6.44 18.01
N GLY A 59 16.98 5.54 18.14
CA GLY A 59 18.40 5.86 17.93
C GLY A 59 18.74 6.21 16.48
N ILE A 60 18.17 5.51 15.50
CA ILE A 60 18.30 5.88 14.08
C ILE A 60 17.66 7.25 13.84
N ASN A 61 16.47 7.47 14.40
CA ASN A 61 15.77 8.73 14.22
C ASN A 61 16.48 9.91 14.91
N GLU A 62 17.05 9.69 16.11
CA GLU A 62 17.87 10.67 16.82
C GLU A 62 19.14 11.01 16.04
N LEU A 63 19.77 10.02 15.41
CA LEU A 63 20.94 10.25 14.54
C LEU A 63 20.61 11.11 13.32
N ILE A 64 19.43 10.95 12.73
CA ILE A 64 19.02 11.63 11.49
C ILE A 64 18.42 13.02 11.78
N ASN A 65 17.51 13.09 12.76
CA ASN A 65 16.64 14.24 12.99
C ASN A 65 16.86 14.91 14.35
N GLY A 66 17.75 14.37 15.19
CA GLY A 66 18.00 14.87 16.54
C GLY A 66 17.00 14.38 17.59
N ARG A 67 17.40 14.46 18.86
CA ARG A 67 16.66 13.93 20.00
C ARG A 67 15.30 14.60 20.21
N ALA A 68 15.22 15.92 19.98
CA ALA A 68 14.00 16.68 20.15
C ALA A 68 12.88 16.17 19.24
N TYR A 69 13.19 15.85 17.98
CA TYR A 69 12.22 15.24 17.07
C TYR A 69 11.92 13.79 17.44
N ALA A 70 12.94 13.02 17.82
CA ALA A 70 12.79 11.58 18.00
C ALA A 70 12.01 11.16 19.25
N VAL A 71 12.23 11.84 20.36
CA VAL A 71 11.68 11.48 21.68
C VAL A 71 11.26 12.70 22.51
N GLY A 72 11.23 13.90 21.91
CA GLY A 72 10.76 15.12 22.58
C GLY A 72 9.24 15.25 22.56
N ALA A 73 8.76 16.45 22.88
CA ALA A 73 7.33 16.77 22.85
C ALA A 73 6.71 16.45 21.48
N ASP A 74 5.47 15.94 21.48
CA ASP A 74 4.76 15.55 20.26
C ASP A 74 5.48 14.45 19.44
N SER A 75 6.32 13.65 20.11
CA SER A 75 6.83 12.39 19.57
C SER A 75 5.90 11.23 19.92
N VAL A 76 6.03 10.10 19.21
CA VAL A 76 5.28 8.88 19.57
C VAL A 76 5.66 8.40 20.97
N GLU A 77 6.92 8.55 21.39
CA GLU A 77 7.33 8.21 22.75
C GLU A 77 6.57 9.06 23.78
N ASP A 78 6.57 10.38 23.61
CA ASP A 78 5.92 11.31 24.53
C ASP A 78 4.41 10.99 24.69
N VAL A 79 3.71 10.77 23.59
CA VAL A 79 2.25 10.63 23.62
C VAL A 79 1.72 9.21 23.80
N ARG A 80 2.52 8.16 23.54
CA ARG A 80 2.08 6.75 23.66
C ARG A 80 2.85 5.94 24.70
N HIS A 81 3.90 6.45 25.35
CA HIS A 81 4.71 5.65 26.29
C HIS A 81 3.87 4.99 27.39
N ALA A 82 2.94 5.72 28.03
CA ALA A 82 2.11 5.18 29.10
C ALA A 82 1.17 4.05 28.61
N ASP A 83 0.55 4.23 27.45
CA ASP A 83 -0.33 3.22 26.84
C ASP A 83 0.46 1.98 26.43
N TYR A 84 1.64 2.18 25.83
CA TYR A 84 2.54 1.10 25.44
C TYR A 84 3.10 0.36 26.65
N ALA A 85 3.42 1.04 27.76
CA ALA A 85 3.85 0.40 29.00
C ALA A 85 2.73 -0.47 29.60
N ARG A 86 1.50 0.06 29.66
CA ARG A 86 0.32 -0.65 30.19
C ARG A 86 -0.03 -1.88 29.35
N HIS A 87 0.07 -1.79 28.02
CA HIS A 87 -0.30 -2.84 27.08
C HIS A 87 0.90 -3.49 26.39
N ARG A 88 2.08 -3.47 27.04
CA ARG A 88 3.37 -3.87 26.45
C ARG A 88 3.37 -5.27 25.84
N VAL A 89 2.66 -6.22 26.46
CA VAL A 89 2.56 -7.61 25.97
C VAL A 89 1.82 -7.66 24.63
N VAL A 90 0.65 -7.01 24.56
CA VAL A 90 -0.18 -6.98 23.35
C VAL A 90 0.59 -6.32 22.21
N MET A 91 1.21 -5.17 22.47
CA MET A 91 1.99 -4.45 21.46
C MET A 91 3.30 -5.15 21.09
N GLY A 92 3.96 -5.83 22.04
CA GLY A 92 5.13 -6.67 21.79
C GLY A 92 4.81 -7.83 20.86
N ILE A 93 3.67 -8.50 21.07
CA ILE A 93 3.17 -9.54 20.16
C ILE A 93 2.84 -8.94 18.79
N HIS A 94 2.10 -7.82 18.75
CA HIS A 94 1.72 -7.16 17.50
C HIS A 94 2.95 -6.84 16.63
N THR A 95 3.92 -6.13 17.19
CA THR A 95 5.11 -5.65 16.48
C THR A 95 6.02 -6.79 16.04
N THR A 96 6.27 -7.77 16.93
CA THR A 96 7.11 -8.94 16.63
C THR A 96 6.48 -9.83 15.58
N LEU A 97 5.22 -10.24 15.74
CA LEU A 97 4.57 -11.13 14.78
C LEU A 97 4.31 -10.41 13.44
N GLY A 98 4.05 -9.10 13.46
CA GLY A 98 3.94 -8.28 12.26
C GLY A 98 5.25 -8.25 11.46
N ALA A 99 6.38 -8.08 12.14
CA ALA A 99 7.70 -8.12 11.52
C ALA A 99 8.02 -9.49 10.91
N LEU A 100 7.79 -10.57 11.66
CA LEU A 100 8.02 -11.94 11.18
C LEU A 100 7.09 -12.30 10.00
N ALA A 101 5.83 -11.88 10.05
CA ALA A 101 4.89 -12.02 8.94
C ALA A 101 5.41 -11.28 7.69
N LEU A 102 5.87 -10.03 7.82
CA LEU A 102 6.41 -9.29 6.69
C LEU A 102 7.66 -9.96 6.10
N GLY A 103 8.54 -10.50 6.94
CA GLY A 103 9.67 -11.32 6.49
C GLY A 103 9.22 -12.55 5.69
N ALA A 104 8.21 -13.28 6.19
CA ALA A 104 7.63 -14.42 5.48
C ALA A 104 6.95 -14.03 4.15
N ALA A 105 6.37 -12.83 4.09
CA ALA A 105 5.71 -12.27 2.90
C ALA A 105 6.68 -12.10 1.73
N MET A 106 7.92 -11.68 1.97
CA MET A 106 8.91 -11.44 0.92
C MET A 106 9.23 -12.70 0.10
N PHE A 107 9.13 -13.88 0.72
CA PHE A 107 9.32 -15.16 0.04
C PHE A 107 8.12 -15.56 -0.85
N GLN A 108 6.93 -14.98 -0.64
CA GLN A 108 5.71 -15.32 -1.39
C GLN A 108 5.75 -14.88 -2.85
N PHE A 109 6.54 -13.86 -3.17
CA PHE A 109 6.69 -13.36 -4.54
C PHE A 109 7.72 -14.17 -5.35
N SER A 110 8.45 -15.10 -4.74
CA SER A 110 9.43 -15.93 -5.43
C SER A 110 8.78 -16.93 -6.36
N THR A 111 8.91 -16.69 -7.68
CA THR A 111 8.44 -17.64 -8.70
C THR A 111 9.14 -18.99 -8.56
N ARG A 112 10.44 -19.00 -8.22
CA ARG A 112 11.22 -20.24 -8.02
C ARG A 112 10.68 -21.06 -6.85
N LEU A 113 10.34 -20.42 -5.74
CA LEU A 113 9.78 -21.11 -4.57
C LEU A 113 8.42 -21.73 -4.93
N ARG A 114 7.57 -20.96 -5.60
CA ARG A 114 6.23 -21.40 -6.00
C ARG A 114 6.23 -22.59 -6.97
N THR A 115 7.18 -22.64 -7.92
CA THR A 115 7.22 -23.71 -8.94
C THR A 115 8.09 -24.90 -8.55
N ARG A 116 9.27 -24.68 -7.95
CA ARG A 116 10.22 -25.76 -7.64
C ARG A 116 10.05 -26.35 -6.24
N ARG A 117 9.50 -25.59 -5.28
CA ARG A 117 9.33 -26.03 -3.88
C ARG A 117 7.95 -25.60 -3.34
N PRO A 118 6.85 -26.07 -3.95
CA PRO A 118 5.50 -25.62 -3.61
C PRO A 118 5.11 -25.88 -2.14
N ALA A 119 5.65 -26.92 -1.51
CA ALA A 119 5.45 -27.18 -0.08
C ALA A 119 5.97 -26.01 0.79
N ILE A 120 7.17 -25.48 0.49
CA ILE A 120 7.75 -24.36 1.23
C ILE A 120 6.91 -23.10 1.01
N HIS A 121 6.49 -22.82 -0.23
CA HIS A 121 5.57 -21.70 -0.50
C HIS A 121 4.28 -21.80 0.32
N ARG A 122 3.67 -22.99 0.41
CA ARG A 122 2.43 -23.20 1.17
C ARG A 122 2.64 -23.01 2.67
N TRP A 123 3.68 -23.58 3.25
CA TRP A 123 3.96 -23.46 4.69
C TRP A 123 4.35 -22.04 5.08
N THR A 124 5.20 -21.38 4.30
CA THR A 124 5.54 -19.96 4.52
C THR A 124 4.33 -19.04 4.35
N GLY A 125 3.44 -19.32 3.40
CA GLY A 125 2.18 -18.60 3.24
C GLY A 125 1.20 -18.81 4.40
N ARG A 126 1.14 -20.03 4.98
CA ARG A 126 0.37 -20.32 6.20
C ARG A 126 0.94 -19.60 7.41
N ALA A 127 2.27 -19.61 7.56
CA ALA A 127 2.95 -18.88 8.62
C ALA A 127 2.68 -17.38 8.51
N TYR A 128 2.81 -16.80 7.31
CA TYR A 128 2.41 -15.41 7.04
C TYR A 128 0.98 -15.13 7.52
N LEU A 129 0.01 -15.93 7.09
CA LEU A 129 -1.40 -15.69 7.39
C LEU A 129 -1.69 -15.77 8.89
N ALA A 130 -1.12 -16.77 9.59
CA ALA A 130 -1.29 -16.94 11.03
C ALA A 130 -0.64 -15.79 11.81
N LEU A 131 0.62 -15.45 11.51
CA LEU A 131 1.35 -14.37 12.17
C LEU A 131 0.69 -13.01 11.94
N MET A 132 0.31 -12.70 10.70
CA MET A 132 -0.43 -11.49 10.36
C MET A 132 -1.76 -11.42 11.11
N THR A 133 -2.51 -12.53 11.16
CA THR A 133 -3.81 -12.56 11.83
C THR A 133 -3.67 -12.24 13.32
N VAL A 134 -2.77 -12.92 14.04
CA VAL A 134 -2.55 -12.66 15.47
C VAL A 134 -2.04 -11.23 15.68
N SER A 135 -1.11 -10.76 14.85
CA SER A 135 -0.61 -9.38 14.92
C SER A 135 -1.72 -8.34 14.76
N MET A 136 -2.61 -8.48 13.76
CA MET A 136 -3.71 -7.54 13.54
C MET A 136 -4.77 -7.61 14.64
N LEU A 137 -5.05 -8.81 15.18
CA LEU A 137 -5.94 -8.96 16.34
C LEU A 137 -5.38 -8.27 17.59
N CYS A 138 -4.06 -8.35 17.82
CA CYS A 138 -3.41 -7.57 18.89
C CYS A 138 -3.48 -6.06 18.65
N ALA A 139 -3.34 -5.58 17.41
CA ALA A 139 -3.52 -4.17 17.08
C ALA A 139 -4.96 -3.70 17.38
N ILE A 140 -5.96 -4.47 16.95
CA ILE A 140 -7.37 -4.22 17.22
C ILE A 140 -7.64 -4.19 18.73
N ALA A 141 -7.10 -5.17 19.47
CA ALA A 141 -7.26 -5.23 20.92
C ALA A 141 -6.65 -4.00 21.59
N PHE A 142 -5.43 -3.60 21.20
CA PHE A 142 -4.78 -2.39 21.70
C PHE A 142 -5.65 -1.15 21.44
N LEU A 143 -6.08 -0.93 20.19
CA LEU A 143 -6.91 0.21 19.82
C LEU A 143 -8.25 0.24 20.57
N ALA A 144 -8.83 -0.91 20.91
CA ALA A 144 -10.04 -1.00 21.70
C ALA A 144 -9.83 -0.69 23.20
N MET A 145 -8.60 -0.85 23.69
CA MET A 145 -8.23 -0.64 25.11
C MET A 145 -7.60 0.73 25.38
N THR A 146 -7.27 1.50 24.33
CA THR A 146 -6.60 2.79 24.45
C THR A 146 -7.46 3.92 23.89
N MET A 147 -7.30 5.10 24.46
CA MET A 147 -7.90 6.31 23.91
C MET A 147 -7.07 6.84 22.73
N PRO A 148 -7.68 7.58 21.80
CA PRO A 148 -6.92 8.29 20.76
C PRO A 148 -5.92 9.28 21.35
N VAL A 149 -4.80 9.48 20.65
CA VAL A 149 -3.79 10.47 21.04
C VAL A 149 -4.40 11.87 21.07
N HIS A 150 -4.07 12.64 22.11
CA HIS A 150 -4.40 14.06 22.22
C HIS A 150 -3.50 14.92 21.32
N HIS A 151 -3.69 14.80 20.00
CA HIS A 151 -3.01 15.58 18.97
C HIS A 151 -3.98 15.82 17.81
N PHE A 152 -3.79 16.88 17.01
CA PHE A 152 -4.76 17.23 15.95
C PHE A 152 -4.92 16.17 14.84
N ILE A 153 -3.95 15.26 14.73
CA ILE A 153 -3.96 14.08 13.84
C ILE A 153 -4.46 12.80 14.55
N GLY A 154 -4.47 12.79 15.88
CA GLY A 154 -4.54 11.57 16.68
C GLY A 154 -5.78 10.71 16.43
N ARG A 155 -6.97 11.32 16.35
CA ARG A 155 -8.22 10.56 16.15
C ARG A 155 -8.36 10.04 14.73
N ALA A 156 -8.01 10.86 13.74
CA ALA A 156 -8.00 10.45 12.33
C ALA A 156 -7.01 9.30 12.10
N PHE A 157 -5.82 9.38 12.69
CA PHE A 157 -4.81 8.34 12.58
C PHE A 157 -5.26 7.03 13.25
N ASP A 158 -5.88 7.08 14.43
CA ASP A 158 -6.43 5.89 15.09
C ASP A 158 -7.51 5.21 14.24
N LEU A 159 -8.40 5.98 13.60
CA LEU A 159 -9.40 5.44 12.67
C LEU A 159 -8.73 4.73 11.47
N GLN A 160 -7.65 5.30 10.96
CA GLN A 160 -6.86 4.69 9.89
C GLN A 160 -6.17 3.41 10.31
N LEU A 161 -5.68 3.32 11.55
CA LEU A 161 -5.12 2.08 12.10
C LEU A 161 -6.18 0.97 12.19
N TRP A 162 -7.43 1.30 12.55
CA TRP A 162 -8.55 0.36 12.48
C TRP A 162 -8.81 -0.11 11.04
N GLY A 163 -8.94 0.83 10.11
CA GLY A 163 -9.15 0.54 8.69
C GLY A 163 -8.04 -0.34 8.11
N LEU A 164 -6.79 -0.06 8.47
CA LEU A 164 -5.62 -0.84 8.06
C LEU A 164 -5.65 -2.25 8.64
N ALA A 165 -5.95 -2.42 9.93
CA ALA A 165 -6.01 -3.73 10.57
C ALA A 165 -7.12 -4.61 9.95
N ILE A 166 -8.32 -4.04 9.79
CA ILE A 166 -9.47 -4.72 9.18
C ILE A 166 -9.21 -5.02 7.70
N GLY A 167 -8.68 -4.05 6.95
CA GLY A 167 -8.35 -4.21 5.54
C GLY A 167 -7.27 -5.28 5.30
N THR A 168 -6.24 -5.32 6.16
CA THR A 168 -5.16 -6.31 6.08
C THR A 168 -5.67 -7.73 6.40
N LEU A 169 -6.48 -7.88 7.46
CA LEU A 169 -7.15 -9.13 7.79
C LEU A 169 -8.08 -9.58 6.66
N GLY A 170 -9.00 -8.70 6.27
CA GLY A 170 -10.02 -8.98 5.26
C GLY A 170 -9.39 -9.42 3.94
N SER A 171 -8.41 -8.65 3.42
CA SER A 171 -7.72 -9.02 2.18
C SER A 171 -6.91 -10.31 2.31
N GLY A 172 -6.21 -10.55 3.42
CA GLY A 172 -5.47 -11.79 3.64
C GLY A 172 -6.39 -13.02 3.64
N TRP A 173 -7.51 -12.94 4.35
CA TRP A 173 -8.50 -14.02 4.43
C TRP A 173 -9.30 -14.20 3.13
N LEU A 174 -9.62 -13.13 2.40
CA LEU A 174 -10.19 -13.22 1.05
C LEU A 174 -9.23 -13.96 0.11
N GLY A 175 -7.93 -13.68 0.20
CA GLY A 175 -6.89 -14.39 -0.54
C GLY A 175 -6.82 -15.87 -0.19
N PHE A 176 -6.95 -16.22 1.10
CA PHE A 176 -6.98 -17.60 1.56
C PHE A 176 -8.24 -18.36 1.10
N VAL A 177 -9.43 -17.77 1.27
CA VAL A 177 -10.69 -18.36 0.80
C VAL A 177 -10.68 -18.56 -0.72
N ALA A 178 -10.10 -17.62 -1.47
CA ALA A 178 -9.94 -17.75 -2.92
C ALA A 178 -9.11 -18.99 -3.31
N ILE A 179 -7.99 -19.27 -2.64
CA ILE A 179 -7.17 -20.44 -2.98
C ILE A 179 -7.85 -21.77 -2.59
N LEU A 180 -8.63 -21.80 -1.50
CA LEU A 180 -9.47 -22.96 -1.17
C LEU A 180 -10.49 -23.25 -2.27
N ARG A 181 -11.02 -22.19 -2.91
CA ARG A 181 -11.92 -22.28 -4.07
C ARG A 181 -11.19 -22.49 -5.41
N ARG A 182 -9.88 -22.80 -5.38
CA ARG A 182 -8.99 -22.94 -6.54
C ARG A 182 -8.93 -21.69 -7.45
N ASP A 183 -9.31 -20.53 -6.93
CA ASP A 183 -9.22 -19.26 -7.64
C ASP A 183 -7.86 -18.60 -7.38
N VAL A 184 -6.87 -19.01 -8.17
CA VAL A 184 -5.49 -18.54 -8.07
C VAL A 184 -5.35 -17.05 -8.40
N VAL A 185 -6.23 -16.49 -9.25
CA VAL A 185 -6.16 -15.08 -9.63
C VAL A 185 -6.57 -14.20 -8.46
N SER A 186 -7.73 -14.46 -7.88
CA SER A 186 -8.18 -13.71 -6.70
C SER A 186 -7.26 -13.94 -5.51
N HIS A 187 -6.73 -15.16 -5.33
CA HIS A 187 -5.73 -15.42 -4.30
C HIS A 187 -4.51 -14.49 -4.42
N ARG A 188 -3.90 -14.42 -5.62
CA ARG A 188 -2.72 -13.56 -5.85
C ARG A 188 -3.06 -12.08 -5.66
N ALA A 189 -4.24 -11.67 -6.11
CA ALA A 189 -4.67 -10.28 -6.00
C ALA A 189 -4.82 -9.85 -4.53
N TRP A 190 -5.60 -10.60 -3.75
CA TRP A 190 -5.91 -10.27 -2.37
C TRP A 190 -4.72 -10.49 -1.42
N MET A 191 -3.87 -11.50 -1.66
CA MET A 191 -2.61 -11.64 -0.92
C MET A 191 -1.63 -10.51 -1.22
N GLY A 192 -1.51 -10.11 -2.49
CA GLY A 192 -0.69 -8.95 -2.87
C GLY A 192 -1.20 -7.66 -2.22
N TYR A 193 -2.52 -7.49 -2.15
CA TYR A 193 -3.16 -6.38 -1.47
C TYR A 193 -2.89 -6.36 0.04
N SER A 194 -3.07 -7.49 0.71
CA SER A 194 -2.75 -7.67 2.15
C SER A 194 -1.30 -7.30 2.45
N ILE A 195 -0.36 -7.77 1.63
CA ILE A 195 1.07 -7.47 1.82
C ILE A 195 1.36 -5.98 1.53
N ALA A 196 0.71 -5.37 0.55
CA ALA A 196 0.85 -3.94 0.28
C ALA A 196 0.34 -3.08 1.46
N LEU A 197 -0.75 -3.49 2.12
CA LEU A 197 -1.21 -2.86 3.35
C LEU A 197 -0.21 -3.07 4.50
N MET A 198 0.35 -4.27 4.67
CA MET A 198 1.41 -4.49 5.67
C MET A 198 2.67 -3.65 5.43
N MET A 199 3.01 -3.39 4.16
CA MET A 199 4.13 -2.52 3.77
C MET A 199 3.93 -1.06 4.17
N THR A 200 2.72 -0.62 4.50
CA THR A 200 2.51 0.74 5.03
C THR A 200 3.31 0.96 6.31
N ALA A 201 3.49 -0.05 7.16
CA ALA A 201 4.25 0.08 8.39
C ALA A 201 5.71 0.52 8.15
N PRO A 202 6.56 -0.23 7.41
CA PRO A 202 7.91 0.21 7.11
C PRO A 202 7.96 1.49 6.26
N LEU A 203 7.06 1.65 5.27
CA LEU A 203 7.03 2.86 4.44
C LEU A 203 6.71 4.10 5.25
N LEU A 204 5.83 3.99 6.25
CA LEU A 204 5.50 5.08 7.16
C LEU A 204 6.77 5.55 7.88
N ARG A 205 7.61 4.63 8.39
CA ARG A 205 8.89 4.98 9.04
C ARG A 205 9.86 5.65 8.07
N VAL A 206 9.98 5.14 6.85
CA VAL A 206 10.81 5.77 5.82
C VAL A 206 10.35 7.20 5.54
N LEU A 207 9.03 7.43 5.50
CA LEU A 207 8.47 8.76 5.24
C LEU A 207 8.72 9.71 6.41
N TRP A 208 8.28 9.40 7.64
CA TRP A 208 8.39 10.36 8.73
C TRP A 208 9.80 10.49 9.32
N ILE A 209 10.68 9.48 9.18
CA ILE A 209 12.10 9.60 9.57
C ILE A 209 12.94 10.19 8.43
N GLY A 210 12.76 9.70 7.20
CA GLY A 210 13.64 9.99 6.08
C GLY A 210 13.27 11.23 5.25
N VAL A 211 12.01 11.66 5.26
CA VAL A 211 11.58 12.88 4.55
C VAL A 211 11.78 14.12 5.41
N GLN A 212 11.84 13.98 6.73
CA GLN A 212 12.01 15.12 7.63
C GLN A 212 13.23 16.00 7.31
N PRO A 213 14.42 15.47 7.00
CA PRO A 213 15.57 16.29 6.62
C PRO A 213 15.37 17.11 5.34
N VAL A 214 14.42 16.71 4.48
CA VAL A 214 14.12 17.36 3.19
C VAL A 214 13.07 18.46 3.37
N ILE A 215 12.13 18.28 4.30
CA ILE A 215 11.04 19.22 4.59
C ILE A 215 10.94 19.40 6.12
N PRO A 216 11.87 20.14 6.74
CA PRO A 216 12.11 20.11 8.19
C PRO A 216 11.04 20.79 9.06
N GLN A 217 9.90 21.18 8.48
CA GLN A 217 9.01 22.19 9.05
C GLN A 217 8.02 21.65 10.10
N HIS A 218 8.05 20.34 10.39
CA HIS A 218 7.00 19.68 11.15
C HIS A 218 7.55 18.81 12.28
N ASP A 219 6.75 18.69 13.35
CA ASP A 219 6.95 17.70 14.39
C ASP A 219 6.70 16.27 13.87
N LEU A 220 7.04 15.29 14.70
CA LEU A 220 6.99 13.88 14.34
C LEU A 220 5.55 13.43 14.03
N LEU A 221 4.58 13.79 14.88
CA LEU A 221 3.19 13.38 14.70
C LEU A 221 2.56 14.00 13.45
N THR A 222 2.92 15.24 13.11
CA THR A 222 2.53 15.87 11.85
C THR A 222 3.08 15.13 10.65
N ASN A 223 4.39 14.84 10.62
CA ASN A 223 5.00 14.06 9.54
C ASN A 223 4.41 12.65 9.43
N LEU A 224 4.08 12.03 10.55
CA LEU A 224 3.43 10.73 10.61
C LEU A 224 2.01 10.79 10.03
N GLY A 225 1.19 11.78 10.38
CA GLY A 225 -0.16 11.92 9.83
C GLY A 225 -0.15 12.19 8.33
N VAL A 226 0.70 13.10 7.90
CA VAL A 226 0.91 13.42 6.48
C VAL A 226 1.32 12.18 5.66
N ALA A 227 2.30 11.42 6.17
CA ALA A 227 2.73 10.18 5.54
C ALA A 227 1.60 9.14 5.49
N SER A 228 0.71 9.12 6.48
CA SER A 228 -0.41 8.18 6.54
C SER A 228 -1.53 8.54 5.55
N ILE A 229 -1.81 9.84 5.34
CA ILE A 229 -2.69 10.32 4.25
C ILE A 229 -2.15 9.86 2.88
N LEU A 230 -0.85 10.09 2.64
CA LEU A 230 -0.19 9.68 1.40
C LEU A 230 -0.31 8.15 1.19
N LEU A 231 -0.03 7.36 2.23
CA LEU A 231 -0.11 5.90 2.17
C LEU A 231 -1.53 5.36 1.99
N GLY A 232 -2.54 6.11 2.45
CA GLY A 232 -3.96 5.81 2.20
C GLY A 232 -4.30 5.72 0.71
N VAL A 233 -3.58 6.46 -0.15
CA VAL A 233 -3.72 6.35 -1.60
C VAL A 233 -2.71 5.36 -2.19
N LEU A 234 -1.44 5.48 -1.80
CA LEU A 234 -0.36 4.72 -2.43
C LEU A 234 -0.43 3.22 -2.20
N ALA A 235 -0.82 2.77 -1.00
CA ALA A 235 -0.87 1.34 -0.70
C ALA A 235 -1.97 0.60 -1.50
N PRO A 236 -3.25 1.01 -1.46
CA PRO A 236 -4.30 0.32 -2.22
C PRO A 236 -4.11 0.47 -3.74
N PHE A 237 -3.72 1.66 -4.22
CA PHE A 237 -3.48 1.86 -5.65
C PHE A 237 -2.22 1.15 -6.14
N GLY A 238 -1.14 1.16 -5.36
CA GLY A 238 0.09 0.43 -5.66
C GLY A 238 -0.13 -1.07 -5.76
N ALA A 239 -0.96 -1.64 -4.86
CA ALA A 239 -1.40 -3.03 -4.97
C ALA A 239 -2.16 -3.32 -6.26
N ALA A 240 -3.09 -2.44 -6.65
CA ALA A 240 -3.84 -2.55 -7.88
C ALA A 240 -2.93 -2.49 -9.13
N VAL A 241 -1.97 -1.56 -9.15
CA VAL A 241 -0.97 -1.45 -10.21
C VAL A 241 -0.10 -2.71 -10.27
N ALA A 242 0.41 -3.19 -9.12
CA ALA A 242 1.20 -4.42 -9.06
C ALA A 242 0.43 -5.63 -9.62
N PHE A 243 -0.86 -5.75 -9.28
CA PHE A 243 -1.73 -6.78 -9.87
C PHE A 243 -1.88 -6.59 -11.38
N MET A 244 -2.12 -5.37 -11.86
CA MET A 244 -2.26 -5.07 -13.29
C MET A 244 -0.97 -5.39 -14.06
N LEU A 245 0.20 -5.14 -13.49
CA LEU A 245 1.50 -5.41 -14.12
C LEU A 245 1.81 -6.91 -14.19
N THR A 246 1.41 -7.67 -13.17
CA THR A 246 1.72 -9.11 -13.05
C THR A 246 0.65 -10.02 -13.66
N ASN A 247 -0.61 -9.58 -13.73
CA ASN A 247 -1.71 -10.32 -14.33
C ASN A 247 -1.93 -9.92 -15.80
N ARG A 248 -0.97 -10.28 -16.66
CA ARG A 248 -1.08 -10.15 -18.11
C ARG A 248 -1.82 -11.37 -18.65
N GLY A 249 -3.14 -11.26 -18.80
CA GLY A 249 -3.92 -12.21 -19.60
C GLY A 249 -3.80 -11.87 -21.08
N ARG A 250 -4.00 -12.85 -21.97
CA ARG A 250 -4.27 -12.57 -23.39
C ARG A 250 -5.68 -12.01 -23.48
N GLY A 251 -5.81 -10.69 -23.63
CA GLY A 251 -7.09 -10.02 -23.82
C GLY A 251 -7.45 -9.99 -25.30
N GLY A 252 -8.34 -10.89 -25.71
CA GLY A 252 -9.20 -10.70 -26.88
C GLY A 252 -10.61 -10.36 -26.39
N GLY A 253 -11.19 -9.29 -26.90
CA GLY A 253 -12.54 -8.86 -26.58
C GLY A 253 -12.87 -7.58 -27.32
N ALA A 254 -14.10 -7.48 -27.82
CA ALA A 254 -14.57 -6.26 -28.48
C ALA A 254 -14.39 -5.04 -27.58
N ASP A 255 -13.94 -3.94 -28.18
CA ASP A 255 -13.83 -2.64 -27.51
C ASP A 255 -15.21 -2.23 -26.97
N ILE A 256 -15.37 -2.20 -25.64
CA ILE A 256 -16.42 -1.39 -25.05
C ILE A 256 -15.90 0.04 -25.07
N ALA A 257 -16.00 0.68 -26.23
CA ALA A 257 -15.56 2.05 -26.44
C ALA A 257 -16.20 2.96 -25.38
N THR A 258 -15.37 3.61 -24.55
CA THR A 258 -15.85 4.76 -23.78
C THR A 258 -15.74 6.00 -24.62
N THR A 259 -16.79 6.79 -24.58
CA THR A 259 -16.84 8.09 -25.24
C THR A 259 -15.89 9.06 -24.54
N VAL A 260 -15.43 10.09 -25.26
CA VAL A 260 -14.68 11.20 -24.66
C VAL A 260 -15.44 11.82 -23.48
N ALA A 261 -16.77 11.82 -23.54
CA ALA A 261 -17.63 12.27 -22.44
C ALA A 261 -17.40 11.49 -21.13
N GLY A 262 -17.16 10.17 -21.19
CA GLY A 262 -16.86 9.36 -20.01
C GLY A 262 -15.54 9.77 -19.31
N TYR A 263 -14.52 10.15 -20.09
CA TYR A 263 -13.27 10.67 -19.51
C TYR A 263 -13.43 12.07 -18.94
N ARG A 264 -14.17 12.94 -19.63
CA ARG A 264 -14.50 14.29 -19.14
C ARG A 264 -15.29 14.22 -17.84
N MET A 265 -16.20 13.25 -17.70
CA MET A 265 -16.92 13.00 -16.46
C MET A 265 -15.97 12.65 -15.31
N TRP A 266 -15.06 11.68 -15.47
CA TRP A 266 -14.13 11.33 -14.40
C TRP A 266 -13.16 12.47 -14.04
N LEU A 267 -12.72 13.24 -15.03
CA LEU A 267 -11.95 14.47 -14.78
C LEU A 267 -12.76 15.48 -13.97
N ALA A 268 -14.02 15.73 -14.34
CA ALA A 268 -14.90 16.64 -13.62
C ALA A 268 -15.16 16.17 -12.17
N VAL A 269 -15.37 14.87 -11.95
CA VAL A 269 -15.52 14.28 -10.61
C VAL A 269 -14.26 14.49 -9.76
N ALA A 270 -13.08 14.23 -10.32
CA ALA A 270 -11.81 14.42 -9.62
C ALA A 270 -11.55 15.90 -9.26
N LEU A 271 -11.83 16.82 -10.20
CA LEU A 271 -11.71 18.27 -9.98
C LEU A 271 -12.71 18.75 -8.93
N PHE A 272 -13.97 18.35 -9.04
CA PHE A 272 -15.02 18.71 -8.10
C PHE A 272 -14.69 18.24 -6.68
N GLY A 273 -14.28 16.98 -6.51
CA GLY A 273 -13.84 16.45 -5.23
C GLY A 273 -12.61 17.18 -4.69
N SER A 274 -11.63 17.49 -5.55
CA SER A 274 -10.42 18.23 -5.14
C SER A 274 -10.74 19.64 -4.66
N VAL A 275 -11.64 20.35 -5.36
CA VAL A 275 -12.08 21.69 -4.98
C VAL A 275 -12.84 21.65 -3.65
N ILE A 276 -13.79 20.73 -3.48
CA ILE A 276 -14.53 20.61 -2.21
C ILE A 276 -13.58 20.29 -1.06
N TYR A 277 -12.69 19.31 -1.25
CA TYR A 277 -11.73 18.94 -0.21
C TYR A 277 -10.82 20.12 0.15
N THR A 278 -10.37 20.90 -0.84
CA THR A 278 -9.60 22.14 -0.63
C THR A 278 -10.40 23.17 0.16
N VAL A 279 -11.69 23.36 -0.14
CA VAL A 279 -12.57 24.30 0.58
C VAL A 279 -12.83 23.84 2.02
N LEU A 280 -12.95 22.54 2.26
CA LEU A 280 -13.06 21.99 3.62
C LEU A 280 -11.75 22.21 4.39
N PHE A 281 -10.61 21.96 3.74
CA PHE A 281 -9.29 22.14 4.32
C PHE A 281 -8.97 23.62 4.63
N SER A 282 -9.34 24.55 3.74
CA SER A 282 -9.10 25.99 3.94
C SER A 282 -9.91 26.60 5.10
N ARG A 283 -10.81 25.84 5.72
CA ARG A 283 -11.57 26.24 6.91
C ARG A 283 -10.94 25.72 8.21
N LEU A 284 -9.85 24.97 8.12
CA LEU A 284 -9.14 24.48 9.28
C LEU A 284 -8.36 25.60 9.98
N PRO A 285 -8.07 25.47 11.28
CA PRO A 285 -7.25 26.45 11.99
C PRO A 285 -5.83 26.57 11.40
N GLU A 286 -5.21 27.74 11.53
CA GLU A 286 -3.84 28.03 11.06
C GLU A 286 -2.77 27.10 11.66
N SER A 287 -3.08 26.41 12.76
CA SER A 287 -2.19 25.40 13.35
C SER A 287 -2.02 24.15 12.49
N VAL A 288 -2.90 23.92 11.49
CA VAL A 288 -2.79 22.80 10.55
C VAL A 288 -1.99 23.26 9.32
N PRO A 289 -0.85 22.65 9.00
CA PRO A 289 -0.04 23.09 7.86
C PRO A 289 -0.75 22.90 6.51
N ASP A 290 -0.74 23.92 5.66
CA ASP A 290 -1.30 23.86 4.29
C ASP A 290 -0.72 22.73 3.43
N ALA A 291 0.53 22.35 3.70
CA ALA A 291 1.21 21.26 3.00
C ALA A 291 0.43 19.95 3.10
N VAL A 292 -0.30 19.69 4.20
CA VAL A 292 -1.08 18.46 4.42
C VAL A 292 -2.08 18.22 3.28
N LEU A 293 -2.70 19.27 2.74
CA LEU A 293 -3.61 19.17 1.59
C LEU A 293 -2.91 18.57 0.35
N ALA A 294 -1.68 19.00 0.08
CA ALA A 294 -0.90 18.51 -1.05
C ALA A 294 -0.59 17.00 -0.92
N TYR A 295 -0.34 16.51 0.29
CA TYR A 295 -0.10 15.09 0.54
C TYR A 295 -1.32 14.19 0.32
N HIS A 296 -2.53 14.76 0.23
CA HIS A 296 -3.69 14.05 -0.27
C HIS A 296 -3.84 14.19 -1.79
N LEU A 297 -3.87 15.42 -2.31
CA LEU A 297 -4.22 15.66 -3.71
C LEU A 297 -3.14 15.23 -4.70
N VAL A 298 -1.86 15.46 -4.40
CA VAL A 298 -0.75 15.09 -5.29
C VAL A 298 -0.73 13.57 -5.60
N PRO A 299 -0.74 12.64 -4.62
CA PRO A 299 -0.76 11.22 -4.94
C PRO A 299 -2.03 10.77 -5.66
N VAL A 300 -3.19 11.40 -5.43
CA VAL A 300 -4.42 11.15 -6.18
C VAL A 300 -4.24 11.49 -7.67
N TRP A 301 -3.73 12.69 -7.98
CA TRP A 301 -3.53 13.13 -9.36
C TRP A 301 -2.43 12.32 -10.06
N LEU A 302 -1.36 11.95 -9.35
CA LEU A 302 -0.34 11.03 -9.88
C LEU A 302 -0.94 9.64 -10.17
N ALA A 303 -1.77 9.10 -9.28
CA ALA A 303 -2.45 7.83 -9.49
C ALA A 303 -3.41 7.90 -10.70
N ALA A 304 -4.11 9.01 -10.88
CA ALA A 304 -4.98 9.23 -12.03
C ALA A 304 -4.15 9.26 -13.34
N ALA A 305 -3.01 9.95 -13.35
CA ALA A 305 -2.09 9.97 -14.50
C ALA A 305 -1.57 8.57 -14.85
N ILE A 306 -1.19 7.77 -13.84
CA ILE A 306 -0.77 6.37 -14.04
C ILE A 306 -1.91 5.54 -14.62
N ALA A 307 -3.15 5.70 -14.14
CA ALA A 307 -4.30 5.00 -14.68
C ALA A 307 -4.57 5.39 -16.15
N VAL A 308 -4.49 6.67 -16.49
CA VAL A 308 -4.61 7.16 -17.88
C VAL A 308 -3.51 6.59 -18.78
N ALA A 309 -2.26 6.54 -18.31
CA ALA A 309 -1.17 5.89 -19.04
C ALA A 309 -1.45 4.39 -19.25
N GLY A 310 -1.99 3.71 -18.23
CA GLY A 310 -2.44 2.32 -18.32
C GLY A 310 -3.53 2.09 -19.36
N ILE A 311 -4.51 2.99 -19.45
CA ILE A 311 -5.58 2.99 -20.47
C ILE A 311 -4.98 3.16 -21.87
N ARG A 312 -4.13 4.17 -22.07
CA ARG A 312 -3.47 4.42 -23.35
C ARG A 312 -2.68 3.20 -23.82
N ASN A 313 -1.89 2.62 -22.92
CA ASN A 313 -1.06 1.45 -23.25
C ASN A 313 -1.91 0.21 -23.59
N ALA A 314 -3.05 0.02 -22.91
CA ALA A 314 -3.97 -1.07 -23.23
C ALA A 314 -4.65 -0.88 -24.60
N ARG A 315 -5.02 0.36 -24.95
CA ARG A 315 -5.58 0.71 -26.28
C ARG A 315 -4.60 0.44 -27.41
N VAL A 316 -3.36 0.91 -27.26
CA VAL A 316 -2.30 0.68 -28.26
C VAL A 316 -2.05 -0.81 -28.45
N ALA A 317 -2.23 -1.61 -27.40
CA ALA A 317 -2.11 -3.07 -27.46
C ALA A 317 -3.38 -3.80 -27.93
N GLY A 318 -4.50 -3.10 -28.19
CA GLY A 318 -5.77 -3.71 -28.56
C GLY A 318 -6.43 -4.57 -27.46
N ASP A 319 -6.11 -4.31 -26.18
CA ASP A 319 -6.61 -5.09 -25.04
C ASP A 319 -7.74 -4.34 -24.31
N GLY A 320 -8.95 -4.41 -24.86
CA GLY A 320 -10.15 -3.74 -24.31
C GLY A 320 -10.51 -4.20 -22.89
N VAL A 321 -10.15 -5.42 -22.50
CA VAL A 321 -10.37 -5.93 -21.13
C VAL A 321 -9.44 -5.22 -20.15
N ARG A 322 -8.17 -5.10 -20.49
CA ARG A 322 -7.18 -4.41 -19.68
C ARG A 322 -7.46 -2.91 -19.64
N GLU A 323 -7.90 -2.33 -20.74
CA GLU A 323 -8.40 -0.96 -20.77
C GLU A 323 -9.53 -0.76 -19.74
N GLN A 324 -10.56 -1.62 -19.77
CA GLN A 324 -11.70 -1.52 -18.87
C GLN A 324 -11.27 -1.57 -17.38
N ARG A 325 -10.30 -2.43 -17.05
CA ARG A 325 -9.76 -2.50 -15.68
C ARG A 325 -9.06 -1.21 -15.27
N TRP A 326 -8.23 -0.63 -16.14
CA TRP A 326 -7.62 0.66 -15.86
C TRP A 326 -8.65 1.79 -15.76
N ARG A 327 -9.75 1.74 -16.52
CA ARG A 327 -10.86 2.68 -16.39
C ARG A 327 -11.56 2.58 -15.04
N TRP A 328 -11.77 1.38 -14.51
CA TRP A 328 -12.28 1.23 -13.14
C TRP A 328 -11.31 1.78 -12.10
N LEU A 329 -10.00 1.55 -12.26
CA LEU A 329 -9.00 2.14 -11.36
C LEU A 329 -8.99 3.68 -11.45
N LEU A 330 -9.11 4.25 -12.65
CA LEU A 330 -9.25 5.69 -12.84
C LEU A 330 -10.50 6.23 -12.13
N ALA A 331 -11.64 5.54 -12.24
CA ALA A 331 -12.87 5.91 -11.54
C ALA A 331 -12.70 5.88 -10.01
N GLY A 332 -12.06 4.83 -9.48
CA GLY A 332 -11.78 4.71 -8.05
C GLY A 332 -10.88 5.84 -7.53
N VAL A 333 -9.84 6.19 -8.29
CA VAL A 333 -8.95 7.32 -7.93
C VAL A 333 -9.66 8.67 -8.09
N ALA A 334 -10.45 8.87 -9.15
CA ALA A 334 -11.19 10.11 -9.37
C ALA A 334 -12.24 10.36 -8.27
N LEU A 335 -12.81 9.29 -7.70
CA LEU A 335 -13.74 9.36 -6.58
C LEU A 335 -13.05 9.56 -5.22
N ALA A 336 -11.73 9.35 -5.11
CA ALA A 336 -11.00 9.45 -3.85
C ALA A 336 -11.18 10.81 -3.13
N PRO A 337 -11.03 11.98 -3.79
CA PRO A 337 -11.20 13.27 -3.10
C PRO A 337 -12.68 13.59 -2.79
N VAL A 338 -13.62 13.03 -3.56
CA VAL A 338 -15.06 13.10 -3.24
C VAL A 338 -15.35 12.26 -1.99
N ALA A 339 -14.85 11.04 -1.93
CA ALA A 339 -15.01 10.16 -0.77
C ALA A 339 -14.35 10.77 0.47
N ALA A 340 -13.17 11.39 0.33
CA ALA A 340 -12.54 12.12 1.42
C ALA A 340 -13.43 13.26 1.95
N SER A 341 -14.02 14.04 1.05
CA SER A 341 -14.93 15.13 1.40
C SER A 341 -16.21 14.62 2.09
N VAL A 342 -16.81 13.55 1.57
CA VAL A 342 -18.02 12.93 2.15
C VAL A 342 -17.70 12.36 3.54
N THR A 343 -16.61 11.62 3.69
CA THR A 343 -16.18 11.11 4.99
C THR A 343 -15.97 12.24 5.99
N ALA A 344 -15.34 13.34 5.59
CA ALA A 344 -15.19 14.51 6.46
C ALA A 344 -16.55 15.09 6.90
N LEU A 345 -17.50 15.23 5.99
CA LEU A 345 -18.84 15.74 6.31
C LEU A 345 -19.62 14.78 7.22
N LEU A 346 -19.50 13.47 7.01
CA LEU A 346 -20.15 12.46 7.84
C LEU A 346 -19.50 12.33 9.23
N ALA A 347 -18.20 12.61 9.33
CA ALA A 347 -17.44 12.58 10.57
C ALA A 347 -17.66 13.84 11.43
N ALA A 348 -17.99 14.98 10.82
CA ALA A 348 -18.14 16.27 11.50
C ALA A 348 -19.08 16.31 12.73
N PRO A 349 -20.17 15.51 12.82
CA PRO A 349 -21.01 15.48 14.03
C PRO A 349 -20.35 14.79 15.24
N VAL A 350 -19.33 13.97 15.01
CA VAL A 350 -18.67 13.13 16.04
C VAL A 350 -17.25 13.59 16.34
N TYR A 351 -16.61 14.24 15.37
CA TYR A 351 -15.22 14.67 15.40
C TYR A 351 -15.10 16.19 15.29
N THR A 352 -13.96 16.74 15.73
CA THR A 352 -13.64 18.14 15.44
C THR A 352 -13.53 18.35 13.93
N ALA A 353 -13.69 19.58 13.44
CA ALA A 353 -13.55 19.87 12.01
C ALA A 353 -12.19 19.40 11.46
N THR A 354 -11.11 19.60 12.23
CA THR A 354 -9.76 19.13 11.89
C THR A 354 -9.69 17.62 11.80
N ASP A 355 -10.12 16.90 12.85
CA ASP A 355 -10.14 15.43 12.85
C ASP A 355 -10.95 14.87 11.68
N ALA A 356 -12.11 15.47 11.39
CA ALA A 356 -13.00 15.04 10.33
C ALA A 356 -12.37 15.17 8.94
N VAL A 357 -11.74 16.32 8.63
CA VAL A 357 -11.09 16.54 7.33
C VAL A 357 -9.87 15.62 7.15
N LEU A 358 -9.09 15.41 8.21
CA LEU A 358 -7.94 14.50 8.17
C LEU A 358 -8.37 13.04 8.03
N ALA A 359 -9.40 12.60 8.76
CA ALA A 359 -9.99 11.28 8.61
C ALA A 359 -10.55 11.07 7.19
N GLY A 360 -11.12 12.12 6.60
CA GLY A 360 -11.50 12.13 5.19
C GLY A 360 -10.35 11.74 4.26
N GLY A 361 -9.21 12.40 4.40
CA GLY A 361 -8.02 12.12 3.59
C GLY A 361 -7.41 10.74 3.85
N MET A 362 -7.37 10.31 5.12
CA MET A 362 -6.77 9.05 5.56
C MET A 362 -7.60 7.82 5.20
N ASP A 363 -8.92 7.90 5.39
CA ASP A 363 -9.83 6.74 5.33
C ASP A 363 -10.82 6.82 4.17
N GLY A 364 -11.34 8.00 3.86
CA GLY A 364 -12.30 8.17 2.78
C GLY A 364 -11.69 7.84 1.40
N ALA A 365 -10.48 8.33 1.15
CA ALA A 365 -9.79 8.16 -0.14
C ALA A 365 -9.45 6.69 -0.51
N PRO A 366 -8.95 5.83 0.40
CA PRO A 366 -8.68 4.42 0.10
C PRO A 366 -9.91 3.62 -0.36
N LEU A 367 -11.12 3.96 0.10
CA LEU A 367 -12.33 3.16 -0.11
C LEU A 367 -12.71 2.97 -1.59
N PRO A 368 -12.89 4.03 -2.42
CA PRO A 368 -13.22 3.86 -3.83
C PRO A 368 -12.10 3.19 -4.63
N ILE A 369 -10.83 3.38 -4.23
CA ILE A 369 -9.67 2.71 -4.84
C ILE A 369 -9.74 1.19 -4.57
N THR A 370 -10.03 0.81 -3.32
CA THR A 370 -10.22 -0.58 -2.90
C THR A 370 -11.40 -1.22 -3.64
N ALA A 371 -12.52 -0.51 -3.76
CA ALA A 371 -13.70 -1.00 -4.46
C ALA A 371 -13.43 -1.21 -5.96
N ALA A 372 -12.75 -0.26 -6.61
CA ALA A 372 -12.31 -0.40 -8.00
C ALA A 372 -11.38 -1.61 -8.19
N PHE A 373 -10.44 -1.82 -7.27
CA PHE A 373 -9.59 -3.01 -7.28
C PHE A 373 -10.41 -4.31 -7.14
N ALA A 374 -11.39 -4.35 -6.24
CA ALA A 374 -12.28 -5.50 -6.09
C ALA A 374 -13.03 -5.84 -7.39
N LEU A 375 -13.51 -4.84 -8.12
CA LEU A 375 -14.15 -5.01 -9.44
C LEU A 375 -13.17 -5.59 -10.47
N VAL A 376 -11.93 -5.08 -10.50
CA VAL A 376 -10.85 -5.60 -11.35
C VAL A 376 -10.59 -7.08 -11.07
N VAL A 377 -10.52 -7.48 -9.80
CA VAL A 377 -10.30 -8.86 -9.38
C VAL A 377 -11.49 -9.76 -9.75
N TRP A 378 -12.71 -9.29 -9.48
CA TRP A 378 -13.94 -10.02 -9.81
C TRP A 378 -14.02 -10.32 -11.31
N GLN A 379 -13.79 -9.33 -12.17
CA GLN A 379 -13.82 -9.53 -13.62
C GLN A 379 -12.70 -10.48 -14.08
N ALA A 380 -11.51 -10.39 -13.47
CA ALA A 380 -10.39 -11.29 -13.78
C ALA A 380 -10.67 -12.75 -13.42
N ARG A 381 -11.45 -12.98 -12.36
CA ARG A 381 -11.96 -14.30 -11.97
C ARG A 381 -12.98 -14.85 -12.96
N VAL A 382 -14.00 -14.06 -13.32
CA VAL A 382 -15.13 -14.51 -14.17
C VAL A 382 -14.62 -14.99 -15.53
N ARG A 383 -13.76 -14.22 -16.20
CA ARG A 383 -13.27 -14.57 -17.54
C ARG A 383 -12.42 -15.84 -17.61
N ARG A 384 -11.85 -16.32 -16.50
CA ARG A 384 -11.16 -17.63 -16.48
C ARG A 384 -12.10 -18.81 -16.34
N ARG A 385 -13.35 -18.59 -15.92
CA ARG A 385 -14.35 -19.65 -15.78
C ARG A 385 -15.11 -19.90 -17.08
N THR A 386 -15.20 -18.91 -17.96
CA THR A 386 -15.83 -19.06 -19.28
C THR A 386 -14.85 -19.74 -20.25
N PRO A 387 -15.15 -20.94 -20.79
CA PRO A 387 -14.37 -21.54 -21.86
C PRO A 387 -14.35 -20.61 -23.09
N ALA A 388 -13.29 -20.69 -23.90
CA ALA A 388 -13.31 -20.04 -25.22
C ALA A 388 -14.47 -20.65 -26.06
N PRO A 389 -15.15 -19.85 -26.90
CA PRO A 389 -16.14 -20.38 -27.83
C PRO A 389 -15.52 -21.50 -28.67
N VAL A 390 -16.26 -22.59 -28.83
CA VAL A 390 -15.84 -23.84 -29.52
C VAL A 390 -15.43 -23.59 -30.97
N ASP A 391 -15.85 -22.47 -31.56
CA ASP A 391 -15.58 -22.09 -32.95
C ASP A 391 -14.10 -21.78 -33.25
N GLN A 392 -13.22 -21.72 -32.24
CA GLN A 392 -11.76 -21.57 -32.45
C GLN A 392 -10.98 -22.90 -32.50
N LEU A 393 -11.64 -24.05 -32.28
CA LEU A 393 -11.01 -25.38 -32.37
C LEU A 393 -11.24 -26.08 -33.72
N ALA A 394 -12.01 -25.49 -34.64
CA ALA A 394 -12.36 -26.09 -35.93
C ALA A 394 -11.42 -25.70 -37.10
N LEU A 395 -10.33 -24.97 -36.84
CA LEU A 395 -9.39 -24.51 -37.89
C LEU A 395 -7.91 -24.71 -37.49
N ALA A 396 -7.57 -25.79 -36.81
CA ALA A 396 -6.18 -26.19 -36.54
C ALA A 396 -5.88 -27.58 -37.11
#